data_AF-A0A314Y280-F1
#
_entry.id   AF-A0A314Y280-F1
#
_cell.length_a   1.000
_cell.length_b   1.000
_cell.length_c   1.000
_cell.angle_alpha   90.00
_cell.angle_beta   90.00
_cell.angle_gamma   90.00
#
_symmetry.space_group_name_H-M   'P 1'
#
loop_
_entity.id
_entity.type
_entity.pdbx_description
1 polymer ?
#
loop_
_entity_poly.entity_id
_entity_poly.type
_entity_poly.pdbx_seq_one_letter_code
_entity_poly.pdbx_strand_id
1 'polypeptide(L)'
;MGNQGCLAKINRLAPLDKVCILSCGISTGLGATLNVAKPKKGSSVAVFGLGAVGLAGQTPLFPRIFDHEAAGVVESVGDGVKNLKPGDHVLPVFTGECGDCVHCKSEESNMCDLVRINTDRGVMIGDGKQRFSKNGTPINQFLGTSTLNIQSSMKAALPRSIRQHRLGATLNVAKPKKGSSVAVFGLGAVDLAITNGGVGRSLECTGNVNSIISAFECVYDGWGVAVLVGVPSTDAIFKTNPFNFLD
;
A
#
# COMPACT_ATOMS: atom_id res chain seq x y z
N MET A 1 17.83 -17.26 6.36
CA MET A 1 16.95 -16.74 5.28
C MET A 1 17.06 -15.22 5.27
N GLY A 2 17.63 -14.62 4.23
CA GLY A 2 17.69 -13.15 4.08
C GLY A 2 16.34 -12.55 3.67
N ASN A 3 16.27 -11.22 3.57
CA ASN A 3 15.08 -10.45 3.13
C ASN A 3 14.69 -10.68 1.65
N GLN A 4 15.04 -11.81 1.03
CA GLN A 4 14.70 -12.11 -0.37
C GLN A 4 13.18 -12.08 -0.61
N GLY A 5 12.38 -12.37 0.42
CA GLY A 5 10.92 -12.27 0.38
C GLY A 5 10.39 -10.85 0.26
N CYS A 6 11.23 -9.82 0.43
CA CYS A 6 10.88 -8.41 0.29
C CYS A 6 11.25 -7.86 -1.10
N LEU A 7 11.53 -8.71 -2.08
CA LEU A 7 11.86 -8.32 -3.46
C LEU A 7 10.99 -9.10 -4.45
N ALA A 8 10.16 -8.40 -5.20
CA ALA A 8 9.37 -8.98 -6.28
C ALA A 8 10.11 -8.81 -7.62
N LYS A 9 10.30 -9.91 -8.35
CA LYS A 9 10.89 -9.88 -9.69
C LYS A 9 9.91 -9.29 -10.70
N ILE A 10 10.39 -8.40 -11.55
CA ILE A 10 9.58 -7.76 -12.61
C ILE A 10 10.18 -8.00 -13.99
N ASN A 11 9.38 -7.74 -15.02
CA ASN A 11 9.82 -7.84 -16.40
C ASN A 11 10.99 -6.86 -16.65
N ARG A 12 12.05 -7.32 -17.32
CA ARG A 12 13.22 -6.49 -17.65
C ARG A 12 12.90 -5.32 -18.57
N LEU A 13 11.84 -5.42 -19.37
CA LEU A 13 11.36 -4.35 -20.25
C LEU A 13 10.52 -3.30 -19.50
N ALA A 14 10.24 -3.52 -18.22
CA ALA A 14 9.44 -2.59 -17.43
C ALA A 14 10.22 -1.29 -17.16
N PRO A 15 9.64 -0.11 -17.46
CA PRO A 15 10.29 1.17 -17.21
C PRO A 15 10.39 1.43 -15.70
N LEU A 16 11.60 1.29 -15.14
CA LEU A 16 11.84 1.34 -13.68
C LEU A 16 11.40 2.68 -13.06
N ASP A 17 11.53 3.77 -13.79
CA ASP A 17 11.11 5.13 -13.40
C ASP A 17 9.59 5.29 -13.23
N LYS A 18 8.81 4.41 -13.86
CA LYS A 18 7.34 4.42 -13.76
C LYS A 18 6.83 3.37 -12.79
N VAL A 19 7.49 2.22 -12.76
CA VAL A 19 7.03 1.06 -11.97
C VAL A 19 7.32 1.24 -10.48
N CYS A 20 8.29 2.09 -10.09
CA CYS A 20 8.51 2.42 -8.68
C CYS A 20 7.27 3.02 -8.00
N ILE A 21 6.52 3.90 -8.68
CA ILE A 21 5.29 4.53 -8.18
C ILE A 21 4.14 3.50 -8.06
N LEU A 22 4.26 2.39 -8.79
CA LEU A 22 3.25 1.34 -8.81
C LEU A 22 3.43 0.32 -7.69
N SER A 23 4.60 0.24 -7.04
CA SER A 23 4.89 -0.86 -6.09
C SER A 23 3.93 -0.85 -4.89
N CYS A 24 3.74 0.30 -4.25
CA CYS A 24 2.82 0.44 -3.12
C CYS A 24 1.35 0.47 -3.61
N GLY A 25 1.02 1.36 -4.55
CA GLY A 25 -0.36 1.55 -4.99
C GLY A 25 -1.03 0.30 -5.59
N ILE A 26 -0.26 -0.58 -6.24
CA ILE A 26 -0.79 -1.85 -6.76
C ILE A 26 -0.98 -2.87 -5.64
N SER A 27 0.00 -3.07 -4.75
CA SER A 27 -0.12 -4.10 -3.71
C SER A 27 -1.25 -3.79 -2.72
N THR A 28 -1.39 -2.54 -2.30
CA THR A 28 -2.38 -2.14 -1.28
C THR A 28 -3.72 -1.77 -1.91
N GLY A 29 -3.74 -0.91 -2.93
CA GLY A 29 -4.99 -0.42 -3.50
C GLY A 29 -5.66 -1.44 -4.44
N LEU A 30 -4.92 -1.92 -5.46
CA LEU A 30 -5.50 -2.85 -6.44
C LEU A 30 -5.86 -4.19 -5.79
N GLY A 31 -5.00 -4.71 -4.92
CA GLY A 31 -5.27 -5.93 -4.15
C GLY A 31 -6.55 -5.82 -3.35
N ALA A 32 -6.71 -4.75 -2.56
CA ALA A 32 -7.92 -4.52 -1.77
C ALA A 32 -9.18 -4.42 -2.64
N THR A 33 -9.09 -3.79 -3.82
CA THR A 33 -10.26 -3.69 -4.71
C THR A 33 -10.61 -5.03 -5.35
N LEU A 34 -9.64 -5.72 -5.94
CA LEU A 34 -9.90 -6.93 -6.71
C LEU A 34 -10.20 -8.14 -5.83
N ASN A 35 -9.58 -8.22 -4.65
CA ASN A 35 -9.68 -9.38 -3.78
C ASN A 35 -10.67 -9.18 -2.64
N VAL A 36 -11.04 -7.93 -2.29
CA VAL A 36 -12.01 -7.67 -1.21
C VAL A 36 -13.26 -6.99 -1.75
N ALA A 37 -13.14 -5.81 -2.37
CA ALA A 37 -14.31 -5.08 -2.85
C ALA A 37 -15.07 -5.84 -3.96
N LYS A 38 -14.34 -6.59 -4.81
CA LYS A 38 -14.86 -7.46 -5.90
C LYS A 38 -16.06 -6.83 -6.63
N PRO A 39 -15.94 -5.59 -7.19
CA PRO A 39 -17.10 -4.91 -7.76
C PRO A 39 -17.67 -5.70 -8.94
N LYS A 40 -18.99 -5.90 -8.93
CA LYS A 40 -19.72 -6.50 -10.05
C LYS A 40 -19.89 -5.48 -11.17
N LYS A 41 -20.09 -5.94 -12.40
CA LYS A 41 -20.40 -5.04 -13.53
C LYS A 41 -21.69 -4.27 -13.20
N GLY A 42 -21.70 -2.95 -13.40
CA GLY A 42 -22.86 -2.11 -13.11
C GLY A 42 -22.95 -1.62 -11.66
N SER A 43 -22.04 -2.03 -10.77
CA SER A 43 -22.02 -1.54 -9.38
C SER A 43 -21.67 -0.05 -9.31
N SER A 44 -22.27 0.66 -8.35
CA SER A 44 -21.80 1.96 -7.87
C SER A 44 -20.62 1.77 -6.91
N VAL A 45 -19.56 2.56 -7.08
CA VAL A 45 -18.37 2.55 -6.21
C VAL A 45 -18.05 3.96 -5.74
N ALA A 46 -17.92 4.15 -4.42
CA ALA A 46 -17.39 5.37 -3.82
C ALA A 46 -15.90 5.20 -3.50
N VAL A 47 -15.08 6.22 -3.74
CA VAL A 47 -13.68 6.26 -3.31
C VAL A 47 -13.43 7.54 -2.53
N PHE A 48 -12.94 7.41 -1.29
CA PHE A 48 -12.68 8.51 -0.37
C PHE A 48 -11.20 8.84 -0.33
N GLY A 49 -10.89 10.02 -0.86
CA GLY A 49 -9.61 10.68 -0.93
C GLY A 49 -8.52 9.97 -1.73
N LEU A 50 -7.53 10.78 -2.13
CA LEU A 50 -6.50 10.41 -3.10
C LEU A 50 -5.18 11.11 -2.73
N GLY A 51 -4.25 10.35 -2.17
CA GLY A 51 -2.96 10.88 -1.73
C GLY A 51 -2.01 9.78 -1.27
N ALA A 52 -0.74 10.16 -1.09
CA ALA A 52 0.26 9.28 -0.49
C ALA A 52 -0.21 8.86 0.91
N VAL A 53 -0.02 7.58 1.26
CA VAL A 53 -0.26 7.09 2.62
C VAL A 53 0.57 7.95 3.57
N GLY A 54 -0.08 8.68 4.47
CA GLY A 54 0.59 9.60 5.38
C GLY A 54 1.58 8.85 6.27
N LEU A 55 2.73 9.48 6.57
CA LEU A 55 3.71 8.98 7.56
C LEU A 55 3.17 9.00 9.02
N ALA A 56 1.86 9.14 9.21
CA ALA A 56 1.24 9.18 10.53
C ALA A 56 1.37 7.81 11.22
N GLY A 57 1.84 7.79 12.46
CA GLY A 57 1.95 6.57 13.28
C GLY A 57 3.30 5.84 13.22
N GLN A 58 4.36 6.43 12.67
CA GLN A 58 5.69 5.80 12.70
C GLN A 58 6.42 6.07 14.01
N THR A 59 6.94 5.02 14.65
CA THR A 59 7.86 5.14 15.78
C THR A 59 9.13 5.89 15.36
N PRO A 60 9.56 6.91 16.11
CA PRO A 60 10.73 7.73 15.77
C PRO A 60 12.03 6.96 16.06
N LEU A 61 12.45 6.10 15.15
CA LEU A 61 13.75 5.45 15.19
C LEU A 61 14.73 6.21 14.28
N PHE A 62 15.68 6.94 14.89
CA PHE A 62 16.69 7.75 14.19
C PHE A 62 18.12 7.43 14.68
N PRO A 63 19.16 7.59 13.84
CA PRO A 63 19.11 7.98 12.42
C PRO A 63 18.60 6.83 11.53
N ARG A 64 17.89 7.16 10.44
CA ARG A 64 17.22 6.18 9.56
C ARG A 64 17.17 6.64 8.11
N ILE A 65 17.31 5.68 7.18
CA ILE A 65 17.05 5.89 5.75
C ILE A 65 15.60 5.46 5.48
N PHE A 66 14.76 6.43 5.12
CA PHE A 66 13.34 6.23 4.85
C PHE A 66 13.07 5.69 3.44
N ASP A 67 11.79 5.72 3.07
CA ASP A 67 11.22 5.35 1.78
C ASP A 67 11.20 3.83 1.52
N HIS A 68 10.17 3.41 0.80
CA HIS A 68 9.87 2.02 0.48
C HIS A 68 9.40 1.81 -0.96
N GLU A 69 9.40 2.87 -1.78
CA GLU A 69 8.99 2.82 -3.18
C GLU A 69 10.20 2.99 -4.10
N ALA A 70 10.67 1.88 -4.66
CA ALA A 70 11.69 1.91 -5.70
C ALA A 70 11.55 0.77 -6.69
N ALA A 71 12.33 0.86 -7.76
CA ALA A 71 12.60 -0.22 -8.67
C ALA A 71 14.10 -0.22 -8.97
N GLY A 72 14.67 -1.40 -9.16
CA GLY A 72 16.11 -1.51 -9.37
C GLY A 72 16.51 -2.81 -10.05
N VAL A 73 17.81 -2.94 -10.25
CA VAL A 73 18.43 -4.15 -10.76
C VAL A 73 19.26 -4.76 -9.63
N VAL A 74 19.13 -6.06 -9.42
CA VAL A 74 19.94 -6.78 -8.42
C VAL A 74 21.41 -6.68 -8.82
N GLU A 75 22.23 -6.10 -7.95
CA GLU A 75 23.67 -6.03 -8.13
C GLU A 75 24.34 -7.35 -7.70
N SER A 76 24.02 -7.82 -6.50
CA SER A 76 24.57 -9.05 -5.89
C SER A 76 23.52 -9.71 -4.99
N VAL A 77 23.76 -10.98 -4.64
CA VAL A 77 22.92 -11.74 -3.70
C VAL A 77 23.80 -12.40 -2.65
N GLY A 78 23.27 -12.51 -1.42
CA GLY A 78 23.95 -13.21 -0.33
C GLY A 78 23.76 -14.72 -0.38
N ASP A 79 24.51 -15.43 0.47
CA ASP A 79 24.48 -16.88 0.55
C ASP A 79 23.07 -17.43 0.84
N GLY A 80 22.70 -18.50 0.13
CA GLY A 80 21.41 -19.17 0.30
C GLY A 80 20.21 -18.46 -0.36
N VAL A 81 20.42 -17.35 -1.06
CA VAL A 81 19.39 -16.75 -1.94
C VAL A 81 19.23 -17.63 -3.18
N LYS A 82 18.01 -18.11 -3.44
CA LYS A 82 17.73 -19.06 -4.54
C LYS A 82 16.96 -18.43 -5.70
N ASN A 83 16.13 -17.42 -5.41
CA ASN A 83 15.11 -16.94 -6.35
C ASN A 83 15.50 -15.65 -7.08
N LEU A 84 16.65 -15.07 -6.73
CA LEU A 84 17.19 -13.83 -7.29
C LEU A 84 18.64 -14.05 -7.72
N LYS A 85 19.07 -13.29 -8.72
CA LYS A 85 20.45 -13.25 -9.20
C LYS A 85 20.81 -11.85 -9.72
N PRO A 86 22.10 -11.51 -9.83
CA PRO A 86 22.54 -10.29 -10.49
C PRO A 86 21.86 -10.07 -11.85
N GLY A 87 21.45 -8.84 -12.13
CA GLY A 87 20.76 -8.46 -13.37
C GLY A 87 19.25 -8.74 -13.41
N ASP A 88 18.65 -9.32 -12.36
CA ASP A 88 17.20 -9.38 -12.26
C ASP A 88 16.63 -8.00 -11.91
N HIS A 89 15.55 -7.59 -12.59
CA HIS A 89 14.83 -6.36 -12.25
C HIS A 89 13.86 -6.66 -11.13
N VAL A 90 13.82 -5.80 -10.10
CA VAL A 90 13.07 -6.04 -8.88
C VAL A 90 12.39 -4.79 -8.34
N LEU A 91 11.31 -4.99 -7.59
CA LEU A 91 10.67 -4.02 -6.72
C LEU A 91 10.87 -4.43 -5.27
N PRO A 92 11.38 -3.55 -4.39
CA PRO A 92 11.27 -3.72 -2.95
C PRO A 92 9.79 -3.70 -2.54
N VAL A 93 9.43 -4.64 -1.69
CA VAL A 93 8.06 -4.81 -1.15
C VAL A 93 8.16 -4.81 0.37
N PHE A 94 7.49 -3.86 1.01
CA PHE A 94 7.48 -3.72 2.48
C PHE A 94 6.58 -4.76 3.17
N THR A 95 5.66 -5.38 2.43
CA THR A 95 4.93 -6.60 2.79
C THR A 95 5.57 -7.80 2.10
N GLY A 96 6.64 -8.35 2.68
CA GLY A 96 7.32 -9.48 2.08
C GLY A 96 6.58 -10.81 2.26
N GLU A 97 7.09 -11.86 1.62
CA GLU A 97 6.57 -13.23 1.73
C GLU A 97 7.68 -14.22 2.11
N CYS A 98 7.48 -15.01 3.17
CA CYS A 98 8.41 -16.10 3.51
C CYS A 98 8.08 -17.42 2.80
N GLY A 99 6.84 -17.58 2.31
CA GLY A 99 6.35 -18.80 1.65
C GLY A 99 5.89 -19.92 2.59
N ASP A 100 6.28 -19.87 3.87
CA ASP A 100 6.10 -21.02 4.78
C ASP A 100 5.09 -20.80 5.91
N CYS A 101 4.86 -19.55 6.34
CA CYS A 101 3.94 -19.23 7.43
C CYS A 101 2.47 -19.43 7.04
N VAL A 102 1.58 -19.50 8.03
CA VAL A 102 0.13 -19.68 7.81
C VAL A 102 -0.46 -18.60 6.91
N HIS A 103 0.01 -17.35 7.04
CA HIS A 103 -0.43 -16.24 6.21
C HIS A 103 0.03 -16.39 4.76
N CYS A 104 1.28 -16.78 4.50
CA CYS A 104 1.77 -17.00 3.13
C CYS A 104 1.10 -18.20 2.43
N LYS A 105 0.57 -19.15 3.20
CA LYS A 105 -0.17 -20.30 2.68
C LYS A 105 -1.67 -20.04 2.54
N SER A 106 -2.15 -18.90 3.02
CA SER A 106 -3.56 -18.51 2.95
C SER A 106 -3.86 -17.78 1.64
N GLU A 107 -5.04 -18.02 1.08
CA GLU A 107 -5.55 -17.25 -0.06
C GLU A 107 -6.15 -15.89 0.36
N GLU A 108 -6.36 -15.70 1.66
CA GLU A 108 -7.07 -14.54 2.23
C GLU A 108 -6.12 -13.53 2.90
N SER A 109 -4.83 -13.85 3.03
CA SER A 109 -3.87 -13.02 3.77
C SER A 109 -2.55 -12.86 3.02
N ASN A 110 -2.04 -11.62 3.01
CA ASN A 110 -0.70 -11.28 2.57
C ASN A 110 0.20 -10.82 3.75
N MET A 111 -0.23 -11.03 4.98
CA MET A 111 0.43 -10.52 6.19
C MET A 111 1.42 -11.53 6.76
N CYS A 112 2.53 -11.75 6.05
CA CYS A 112 3.55 -12.72 6.45
C CYS A 112 4.11 -12.48 7.87
N ASP A 113 4.14 -13.51 8.73
CA ASP A 113 4.66 -13.35 10.10
C ASP A 113 6.11 -12.86 10.18
N LEU A 114 6.95 -13.34 9.27
CA LEU A 114 8.40 -13.09 9.32
C LEU A 114 8.76 -11.71 8.75
N VAL A 115 8.20 -11.38 7.59
CA VAL A 115 8.56 -10.20 6.78
C VAL A 115 7.40 -9.20 6.63
N ARG A 116 6.40 -9.25 7.52
CA ARG A 116 5.38 -8.20 7.65
C ARG A 116 5.98 -6.84 7.98
N ILE A 117 5.18 -5.82 7.65
CA ILE A 117 5.37 -4.42 8.04
C ILE A 117 5.71 -4.34 9.53
N ASN A 118 6.82 -3.70 9.83
CA ASN A 118 7.24 -3.41 11.19
C ASN A 118 8.05 -2.11 11.18
N THR A 119 7.43 -1.03 11.65
CA THR A 119 8.01 0.32 11.70
C THR A 119 9.12 0.47 12.74
N ASP A 120 9.22 -0.46 13.69
CA ASP A 120 10.19 -0.43 14.79
C ASP A 120 11.48 -1.17 14.42
N ARG A 121 11.43 -1.98 13.36
CA ARG A 121 12.56 -2.79 12.90
C ARG A 121 13.61 -1.94 12.19
N GLY A 122 14.69 -1.63 12.89
CA GLY A 122 15.85 -0.89 12.35
C GLY A 122 16.98 -1.76 11.80
N VAL A 123 16.87 -3.09 11.86
CA VAL A 123 17.98 -4.04 11.60
C VAL A 123 17.53 -5.23 10.74
N MET A 124 18.49 -5.91 10.09
CA MET A 124 18.21 -7.07 9.24
C MET A 124 17.72 -8.27 10.05
N ILE A 125 16.75 -9.01 9.53
CA ILE A 125 16.17 -10.18 10.22
C ILE A 125 17.21 -11.30 10.39
N GLY A 126 18.09 -11.47 9.40
CA GLY A 126 19.02 -12.59 9.37
C GLY A 126 20.10 -12.55 10.45
N ASP A 127 20.51 -11.37 10.91
CA ASP A 127 21.61 -11.22 11.87
C ASP A 127 21.41 -10.12 12.93
N GLY A 128 20.28 -9.40 12.90
CA GLY A 128 20.00 -8.35 13.86
C GLY A 128 20.88 -7.11 13.73
N LYS A 129 21.60 -6.92 12.61
CA LYS A 129 22.52 -5.78 12.42
C LYS A 129 22.03 -4.77 11.37
N GLN A 130 22.45 -3.52 11.51
CA GLN A 130 22.32 -2.50 10.46
C GLN A 130 23.23 -2.84 9.26
N ARG A 131 22.90 -2.30 8.08
CA ARG A 131 23.75 -2.36 6.87
C ARG A 131 24.31 -1.01 6.46
N PHE A 132 23.79 0.06 7.05
CA PHE A 132 24.19 1.42 6.76
C PHE A 132 24.90 2.02 7.97
N SER A 133 25.95 2.80 7.71
CA SER A 133 26.62 3.61 8.70
C SER A 133 27.15 4.88 8.06
N LYS A 134 27.32 5.93 8.86
CA LYS A 134 28.01 7.16 8.44
C LYS A 134 29.00 7.52 9.53
N ASN A 135 30.27 7.64 9.15
CA ASN A 135 31.38 7.93 10.08
C ASN A 135 31.43 6.95 11.27
N GLY A 136 31.16 5.67 11.02
CA GLY A 136 31.10 4.63 12.06
C GLY A 136 29.81 4.61 12.89
N THR A 137 28.93 5.62 12.79
CA THR A 137 27.62 5.61 13.46
C THR A 137 26.62 4.77 12.65
N PRO A 138 26.00 3.74 13.25
CA PRO A 138 24.99 2.92 12.56
C PRO A 138 23.75 3.73 12.16
N ILE A 139 23.17 3.41 11.01
CA ILE A 139 21.92 3.99 10.51
C ILE A 139 20.88 2.89 10.32
N ASN A 140 19.71 3.10 10.90
CA ASN A 140 18.62 2.14 10.87
C ASN A 140 17.97 2.07 9.49
N GLN A 141 17.47 0.88 9.16
CA GLN A 141 16.61 0.71 7.99
C GLN A 141 15.15 1.06 8.28
N PHE A 142 14.35 1.15 7.22
CA PHE A 142 12.94 1.45 7.23
C PHE A 142 12.18 0.42 6.40
N LEU A 143 11.21 -0.26 7.02
CA LEU A 143 10.33 -1.24 6.38
C LEU A 143 11.05 -2.33 5.54
N GLY A 144 12.30 -2.64 5.88
CA GLY A 144 13.13 -3.60 5.15
C GLY A 144 13.50 -3.17 3.71
N THR A 145 13.34 -1.89 3.37
CA THR A 145 13.53 -1.35 2.01
C THR A 145 14.57 -0.22 1.97
N SER A 146 14.36 0.89 2.70
CA SER A 146 15.30 2.03 2.79
C SER A 146 15.75 2.59 1.44
N THR A 147 14.79 2.93 0.58
CA THR A 147 15.04 3.21 -0.84
C THR A 147 15.49 4.64 -1.15
N LEU A 148 15.40 5.57 -0.19
CA LEU A 148 15.87 6.96 -0.40
C LEU A 148 17.35 7.05 -0.77
N ASN A 149 18.17 6.09 -0.32
CA ASN A 149 19.58 6.04 -0.69
C ASN A 149 19.78 5.80 -2.21
N ILE A 150 18.88 5.02 -2.84
CA ILE A 150 18.91 4.68 -4.27
C ILE A 150 18.34 5.84 -5.11
N GLN A 151 17.40 6.61 -4.57
CA GLN A 151 16.85 7.78 -5.27
C GLN A 151 17.85 8.96 -5.35
N SER A 152 18.84 9.03 -4.45
CA SER A 152 19.86 10.10 -4.48
C SER A 152 20.74 10.09 -5.73
N SER A 153 20.87 8.95 -6.42
CA SER A 153 21.50 8.84 -7.74
C SER A 153 20.53 9.10 -8.91
N MET A 154 19.22 9.20 -8.65
CA MET A 154 18.20 9.66 -9.58
C MET A 154 17.87 11.14 -9.33
N LYS A 155 18.75 12.05 -9.78
CA LYS A 155 18.38 13.47 -9.94
C LYS A 155 17.36 13.61 -11.07
N ALA A 156 16.11 13.25 -10.83
CA ALA A 156 15.00 13.57 -11.71
C ALA A 156 13.97 14.35 -10.91
N ALA A 157 13.94 15.66 -11.12
CA ALA A 157 12.83 16.50 -10.70
C ALA A 157 11.53 15.83 -11.16
N LEU A 158 10.63 15.48 -10.24
CA LEU A 158 9.33 14.91 -10.58
C LEU A 158 8.62 15.82 -11.60
N PRO A 159 8.45 15.40 -12.88
CA PRO A 159 7.78 16.23 -13.85
C PRO A 159 6.32 16.46 -13.47
N ARG A 160 5.78 17.65 -13.81
CA ARG A 160 4.39 18.05 -13.56
C ARG A 160 3.34 17.01 -14.05
N SER A 161 3.69 16.15 -15.01
CA SER A 161 2.84 15.07 -15.53
C SER A 161 2.51 13.97 -14.52
N ILE A 162 3.34 13.75 -13.48
CA ILE A 162 3.09 12.72 -12.46
C ILE A 162 1.89 13.07 -11.56
N ARG A 163 1.51 14.34 -11.49
CA ARG A 163 0.34 14.79 -10.71
C ARG A 163 -0.99 14.23 -11.29
N GLN A 164 -1.05 13.98 -12.60
CA GLN A 164 -2.22 13.39 -13.28
C GLN A 164 -2.31 11.86 -13.13
N HIS A 165 -1.20 11.17 -12.84
CA HIS A 165 -1.20 9.72 -12.58
C HIS A 165 -1.85 9.33 -11.24
N ARG A 166 -2.14 10.29 -10.35
CA ARG A 166 -2.83 10.04 -9.08
C ARG A 166 -4.30 9.62 -9.25
N LEU A 167 -4.99 10.19 -10.24
CA LEU A 167 -6.34 9.77 -10.62
C LEU A 167 -6.31 8.46 -11.44
N GLY A 168 -5.24 8.26 -12.23
CA GLY A 168 -4.98 7.00 -12.92
C GLY A 168 -4.75 5.84 -11.96
N ALA A 169 -4.06 6.06 -10.84
CA ALA A 169 -3.94 5.09 -9.76
C ALA A 169 -5.31 4.76 -9.16
N THR A 170 -6.21 5.74 -8.96
CA THR A 170 -7.59 5.50 -8.48
C THR A 170 -8.39 4.58 -9.41
N LEU A 171 -8.39 4.86 -10.71
CA LEU A 171 -9.11 4.05 -11.70
C LEU A 171 -8.45 2.68 -11.89
N ASN A 172 -7.13 2.63 -11.75
CA ASN A 172 -6.37 1.38 -11.76
C ASN A 172 -6.58 0.57 -10.49
N VAL A 173 -6.83 1.19 -9.34
CA VAL A 173 -7.19 0.55 -8.07
C VAL A 173 -8.62 0.04 -8.17
N ALA A 174 -9.58 0.93 -8.47
CA ALA A 174 -11.00 0.62 -8.55
C ALA A 174 -11.38 -0.34 -9.70
N LYS A 175 -10.55 -0.43 -10.77
CA LYS A 175 -10.80 -1.14 -12.04
C LYS A 175 -12.30 -1.30 -12.37
N PRO A 176 -13.06 -0.20 -12.48
CA PRO A 176 -14.49 -0.29 -12.72
C PRO A 176 -14.74 -1.00 -14.05
N LYS A 177 -15.56 -2.05 -14.03
CA LYS A 177 -15.95 -2.76 -15.24
C LYS A 177 -16.81 -1.83 -16.10
N LYS A 178 -16.70 -1.93 -17.44
CA LYS A 178 -17.52 -1.14 -18.38
C LYS A 178 -19.01 -1.21 -18.00
N GLY A 179 -19.59 -0.06 -17.66
CA GLY A 179 -20.97 0.07 -17.16
C GLY A 179 -21.11 0.34 -15.66
N SER A 180 -20.03 0.32 -14.87
CA SER A 180 -20.02 0.75 -13.46
C SER A 180 -19.96 2.27 -13.33
N SER A 181 -20.58 2.81 -12.29
CA SER A 181 -20.52 4.23 -11.91
C SER A 181 -19.53 4.40 -10.74
N VAL A 182 -18.53 5.27 -10.90
CA VAL A 182 -17.55 5.57 -9.83
C VAL A 182 -17.68 7.03 -9.44
N ALA A 183 -17.86 7.27 -8.13
CA ALA A 183 -17.80 8.60 -7.55
C ALA A 183 -16.55 8.70 -6.67
N VAL A 184 -15.71 9.68 -6.97
CA VAL A 184 -14.52 9.99 -6.16
C VAL A 184 -14.86 11.19 -5.29
N PHE A 185 -14.79 10.98 -3.98
CA PHE A 185 -15.07 11.98 -2.96
C PHE A 185 -13.75 12.45 -2.32
N GLY A 186 -13.68 13.73 -1.98
CA GLY A 186 -12.58 14.29 -1.19
C GLY A 186 -12.65 13.83 0.28
N LEU A 187 -12.08 14.62 1.19
CA LEU A 187 -12.15 14.39 2.65
C LEU A 187 -13.55 14.66 3.27
N GLY A 188 -14.57 14.95 2.44
CA GLY A 188 -15.92 15.31 2.88
C GLY A 188 -16.84 14.10 3.02
N ALA A 189 -17.91 14.27 3.81
CA ALA A 189 -18.98 13.29 3.95
C ALA A 189 -19.77 13.12 2.64
N VAL A 190 -20.33 11.93 2.43
CA VAL A 190 -21.21 11.62 1.30
C VAL A 190 -22.62 11.43 1.82
N ASP A 191 -23.54 12.24 1.32
CA ASP A 191 -24.97 12.13 1.64
C ASP A 191 -25.60 10.97 0.84
N LEU A 192 -26.34 10.09 1.52
CA LEU A 192 -27.09 8.96 0.95
C LEU A 192 -28.10 9.42 -0.12
N ALA A 193 -28.58 10.66 -0.04
CA ALA A 193 -29.46 11.25 -1.04
C ALA A 193 -28.78 11.42 -2.41
N ILE A 194 -27.46 11.63 -2.44
CA ILE A 194 -26.68 11.81 -3.67
C ILE A 194 -26.42 10.45 -4.35
N THR A 195 -26.44 9.36 -3.59
CA THR A 195 -26.18 7.99 -4.07
C THR A 195 -27.46 7.17 -4.24
N ASN A 196 -28.64 7.76 -4.02
CA ASN A 196 -29.94 7.09 -4.09
C ASN A 196 -30.03 5.87 -3.15
N GLY A 197 -29.68 6.08 -1.89
CA GLY A 197 -29.75 5.07 -0.82
C GLY A 197 -28.45 4.33 -0.54
N GLY A 198 -27.31 4.77 -1.09
CA GLY A 198 -25.99 4.20 -0.81
C GLY A 198 -25.24 3.71 -2.06
N VAL A 199 -24.03 3.19 -1.86
CA VAL A 199 -23.21 2.57 -2.90
C VAL A 199 -23.01 1.08 -2.66
N GLY A 200 -22.84 0.34 -3.75
CA GLY A 200 -22.52 -1.09 -3.66
C GLY A 200 -21.21 -1.32 -2.92
N ARG A 201 -20.20 -0.50 -3.21
CA ARG A 201 -18.87 -0.62 -2.62
C ARG A 201 -18.30 0.76 -2.29
N SER A 202 -17.59 0.87 -1.18
CA SER A 202 -16.79 2.06 -0.87
C SER A 202 -15.33 1.68 -0.60
N LEU A 203 -14.41 2.59 -0.91
CA LEU A 203 -13.00 2.46 -0.62
C LEU A 203 -12.51 3.71 0.10
N GLU A 204 -11.90 3.56 1.26
CA GLU A 204 -11.28 4.68 1.99
C GLU A 204 -9.77 4.64 1.82
N CYS A 205 -9.16 5.77 1.44
CA CYS A 205 -7.75 5.84 1.08
C CYS A 205 -7.02 7.05 1.68
N THR A 206 -7.52 7.62 2.77
CA THR A 206 -6.94 8.81 3.43
C THR A 206 -6.37 8.52 4.81
N GLY A 207 -6.99 7.61 5.56
CA GLY A 207 -6.72 7.40 6.99
C GLY A 207 -7.43 8.42 7.88
N ASN A 208 -8.20 9.34 7.31
CA ASN A 208 -9.00 10.27 8.10
C ASN A 208 -10.21 9.54 8.69
N VAL A 209 -10.36 9.60 10.01
CA VAL A 209 -11.42 8.88 10.72
C VAL A 209 -12.84 9.25 10.25
N ASN A 210 -13.08 10.51 9.85
CA ASN A 210 -14.38 10.93 9.33
C ASN A 210 -14.63 10.37 7.93
N SER A 211 -13.59 10.28 7.10
CA SER A 211 -13.68 9.62 5.78
C SER A 211 -13.87 8.11 5.92
N ILE A 212 -13.27 7.49 6.94
CA ILE A 212 -13.50 6.07 7.29
C ILE A 212 -14.95 5.83 7.68
N ILE A 213 -15.51 6.66 8.57
CA ILE A 213 -16.94 6.60 8.96
C ILE A 213 -17.83 6.82 7.74
N SER A 214 -17.56 7.85 6.93
CA SER A 214 -18.35 8.15 5.74
C SER A 214 -18.28 7.01 4.70
N ALA A 215 -17.12 6.41 4.50
CA ALA A 215 -16.98 5.24 3.63
C ALA A 215 -17.81 4.07 4.15
N PHE A 216 -17.81 3.84 5.45
CA PHE A 216 -18.59 2.77 6.08
C PHE A 216 -20.10 3.02 6.00
N GLU A 217 -20.57 4.24 6.23
CA GLU A 217 -22.00 4.58 6.30
C GLU A 217 -22.63 4.87 4.93
N CYS A 218 -21.83 5.07 3.87
CA CYS A 218 -22.38 5.34 2.54
C CYS A 218 -22.73 4.08 1.72
N VAL A 219 -22.46 2.88 2.23
CA VAL A 219 -22.76 1.63 1.51
C VAL A 219 -24.21 1.20 1.71
N TYR A 220 -24.78 0.43 0.80
CA TYR A 220 -26.16 -0.07 0.96
C TYR A 220 -26.32 -0.96 2.20
N ASP A 221 -27.46 -0.83 2.86
CA ASP A 221 -27.86 -1.68 3.98
C ASP A 221 -27.95 -3.16 3.57
N GLY A 222 -27.54 -4.04 4.48
CA GLY A 222 -27.60 -5.49 4.34
C GLY A 222 -26.54 -6.14 3.42
N TRP A 223 -25.99 -5.44 2.42
CA TRP A 223 -25.07 -6.07 1.43
C TRP A 223 -23.93 -5.18 0.91
N GLY A 224 -23.91 -3.90 1.30
CA GLY A 224 -22.82 -2.98 1.01
C GLY A 224 -21.48 -3.46 1.60
N VAL A 225 -20.37 -3.12 0.94
CA VAL A 225 -19.03 -3.46 1.43
C VAL A 225 -18.13 -2.23 1.39
N ALA A 226 -17.62 -1.84 2.55
CA ALA A 226 -16.61 -0.81 2.70
C ALA A 226 -15.22 -1.44 2.87
N VAL A 227 -14.23 -0.92 2.15
CA VAL A 227 -12.84 -1.36 2.21
C VAL A 227 -11.98 -0.20 2.69
N LEU A 228 -11.34 -0.38 3.84
CA LEU A 228 -10.53 0.64 4.49
C LEU A 228 -9.05 0.39 4.17
N VAL A 229 -8.43 1.30 3.43
CA VAL A 229 -7.03 1.23 2.99
C VAL A 229 -6.18 2.28 3.71
N GLY A 230 -6.76 3.44 4.03
CA GLY A 230 -6.06 4.49 4.73
C GLY A 230 -5.64 4.09 6.14
N VAL A 231 -4.45 4.55 6.55
CA VAL A 231 -3.90 4.27 7.89
C VAL A 231 -4.20 5.45 8.81
N PRO A 232 -5.07 5.29 9.82
CA PRO A 232 -5.41 6.38 10.73
C PRO A 232 -4.30 6.64 11.75
N SER A 233 -4.37 7.78 12.44
CA SER A 233 -3.49 8.07 13.57
C SER A 233 -3.74 7.09 14.73
N THR A 234 -2.74 6.88 15.57
CA THR A 234 -2.80 5.90 16.67
C THR A 234 -3.86 6.21 17.73
N ASP A 235 -4.29 7.47 17.81
CA ASP A 235 -5.33 7.98 18.72
C ASP A 235 -6.71 8.08 18.05
N ALA A 236 -6.82 7.76 16.76
CA ALA A 236 -8.09 7.81 16.04
C ALA A 236 -9.07 6.77 16.59
N ILE A 237 -10.31 7.20 16.83
CA ILE A 237 -11.38 6.31 17.29
C ILE A 237 -12.47 6.25 16.24
N PHE A 238 -12.64 5.08 15.64
CA PHE A 238 -13.77 4.80 14.76
C PHE A 238 -15.04 4.61 15.60
N LYS A 239 -16.06 5.44 15.37
CA LYS A 239 -17.38 5.36 16.03
C LYS A 239 -18.48 5.51 14.99
N THR A 240 -19.43 4.58 15.00
CA THR A 240 -20.69 4.65 14.26
C THR A 240 -21.80 4.09 15.14
N ASN A 241 -23.04 4.40 14.82
CA ASN A 241 -24.20 3.87 15.53
C ASN A 241 -24.60 2.52 14.89
N PRO A 242 -24.65 1.40 15.65
CA PRO A 242 -25.11 0.12 15.13
C PRO A 242 -26.52 0.16 14.51
N PHE A 243 -27.37 1.09 14.93
CA PHE A 243 -28.71 1.28 14.37
C PHE A 243 -28.71 1.85 12.94
N ASN A 244 -27.61 2.45 12.48
CA ASN A 244 -27.48 2.92 11.09
C ASN A 244 -27.50 1.76 10.06
N PHE A 245 -27.67 0.51 10.50
CA PHE A 245 -27.58 -0.70 9.67
C PHE A 245 -28.71 -1.71 9.92
N LEU A 246 -29.72 -1.36 10.70
CA LEU A 246 -30.75 -2.29 11.19
C LEU A 246 -32.17 -2.02 10.65
N ASP A 247 -32.31 -1.25 9.57
CA ASP A 247 -33.62 -0.95 8.96
C ASP A 247 -34.04 -1.95 7.86
#